data_AF-A0A979FX62-F1
#
_entry.id   AF-A0A979FX62-F1
#
_cell.length_a   1.000
_cell.length_b   1.000
_cell.length_c   1.000
_cell.angle_alpha   90.00
_cell.angle_beta   90.00
_cell.angle_gamma   90.00
#
_symmetry.space_group_name_H-M   'P 1'
#
loop_
_entity.id
_entity.type
_entity.pdbx_description
1 polymer ?
#
loop_
_entity_poly.entity_id
_entity_poly.type
_entity_poly.pdbx_seq_one_letter_code
_entity_poly.pdbx_strand_id
1 'polypeptide(L)'
;MCEFEGQLYNLNASIGCLLCTTVGVTYGDTVVGDVFLTKIQTANGSLANQRGLCRAEGGEPLVIKTKQVRDQAVQLVKDNGTLNLSKEKFAWLSASCNDSKPYQNFVWPDGTDIHNCASHATDVQDYYFSDGPATMLVGNNVIQRSAVQRTIGYPVLCSKY
;
A
#
# COMPACT_ATOMS: atom_id res chain seq x y z
N MET A 1 12.86 25.77 -3.30
CA MET A 1 13.02 26.91 -2.38
C MET A 1 11.81 26.90 -1.48
N CYS A 2 11.98 26.85 -0.16
CA CYS A 2 10.87 26.76 0.80
C CYS A 2 10.87 28.01 1.69
N GLU A 3 9.68 28.51 2.06
CA GLU A 3 9.51 29.64 2.97
C GLU A 3 8.88 29.17 4.29
N PHE A 4 9.49 29.57 5.42
CA PHE A 4 8.95 29.37 6.76
C PHE A 4 9.24 30.61 7.60
N GLU A 5 8.25 31.14 8.31
CA GLU A 5 8.32 32.40 9.10
C GLU A 5 8.94 33.59 8.35
N GLY A 6 8.71 33.69 7.04
CA GLY A 6 9.21 34.81 6.22
C GLY A 6 10.69 34.71 5.82
N GLN A 7 11.33 33.54 5.98
CA GLN A 7 12.69 33.30 5.48
C GLN A 7 12.73 32.22 4.39
N LEU A 8 13.52 32.48 3.34
CA LEU A 8 13.67 31.61 2.17
C LEU A 8 14.92 30.73 2.27
N TYR A 9 14.73 29.42 2.08
CA TYR A 9 15.82 28.43 2.08
C TYR A 9 15.99 27.76 0.71
N ASN A 10 17.25 27.64 0.29
CA ASN A 10 17.63 27.07 -1.01
C ASN A 10 17.96 25.58 -0.86
N LEU A 11 17.25 24.72 -1.58
CA LEU A 11 17.45 23.27 -1.56
C LEU A 11 18.45 22.90 -2.65
N ASN A 12 19.62 22.41 -2.26
CA ASN A 12 20.59 21.77 -3.15
C ASN A 12 20.24 20.28 -3.32
N ALA A 13 20.37 19.80 -4.56
CA ALA A 13 19.81 18.53 -5.06
C ALA A 13 20.40 17.23 -4.46
N SER A 14 21.12 17.29 -3.33
CA SER A 14 21.81 16.15 -2.74
C SER A 14 21.51 15.93 -1.25
N ILE A 15 20.56 16.67 -0.66
CA ILE A 15 20.13 16.49 0.75
C ILE A 15 18.64 16.09 0.82
N GLY A 16 18.16 15.34 -0.17
CA GLY A 16 16.82 14.77 -0.13
C GLY A 16 16.80 13.49 0.71
N CYS A 17 16.85 13.58 2.04
CA CYS A 17 16.33 12.48 2.90
C CYS A 17 16.36 12.68 4.42
N LEU A 18 16.95 13.72 5.01
CA LEU A 18 17.00 13.82 6.47
C LEU A 18 16.33 15.10 6.97
N LEU A 19 15.45 14.91 7.96
CA LEU A 19 14.69 15.92 8.74
C LEU A 19 13.25 16.17 8.25
N CYS A 20 12.40 15.15 8.40
CA CYS A 20 10.96 15.34 8.62
C CYS A 20 10.50 14.38 9.72
N THR A 21 11.08 14.54 10.90
CA THR A 21 10.50 14.03 12.15
C THR A 21 9.90 15.22 12.87
N THR A 22 8.58 15.15 13.10
CA THR A 22 7.72 16.12 13.79
C THR A 22 7.13 17.21 12.89
N VAL A 23 5.82 17.04 12.60
CA VAL A 23 4.88 18.01 11.99
C VAL A 23 4.93 18.18 10.46
N GLY A 24 4.11 17.36 9.79
CA GLY A 24 3.04 17.84 8.90
C GLY A 24 3.42 18.58 7.62
N VAL A 25 3.39 17.83 6.52
CA VAL A 25 3.15 18.23 5.12
C VAL A 25 4.08 19.27 4.48
N THR A 26 4.97 18.79 3.60
CA THR A 26 5.78 19.60 2.69
C THR A 26 5.03 20.00 1.42
N TYR A 27 5.34 21.16 0.84
CA TYR A 27 4.76 21.61 -0.44
C TYR A 27 5.26 20.70 -1.58
N GLY A 28 4.40 19.78 -2.03
CA GLY A 28 4.75 18.66 -2.90
C GLY A 28 4.28 17.31 -2.35
N ASP A 29 3.86 17.25 -1.08
CA ASP A 29 3.14 16.12 -0.54
C ASP A 29 1.81 16.02 -1.27
N THR A 30 1.72 15.05 -2.18
CA THR A 30 0.43 14.51 -2.64
C THR A 30 -0.45 14.37 -1.41
N VAL A 31 -1.60 15.05 -1.42
CA VAL A 31 -2.70 14.79 -0.50
C VAL A 31 -2.73 13.27 -0.31
N VAL A 32 -2.60 12.80 0.94
CA VAL A 32 -2.75 11.38 1.22
C VAL A 32 -4.14 11.02 0.72
N GLY A 33 -4.21 10.43 -0.47
CA GLY A 33 -5.47 10.04 -1.08
C GLY A 33 -6.15 9.13 -0.08
N ASP A 34 -7.43 9.40 0.21
CA ASP A 34 -8.20 8.59 1.15
C ASP A 34 -8.02 7.10 0.77
N VAL A 35 -7.42 6.34 1.68
CA VAL A 35 -7.34 4.89 1.55
C VAL A 35 -8.70 4.32 1.94
N PHE A 36 -9.24 3.42 1.12
CA PHE A 36 -10.51 2.77 1.38
C PHE A 36 -10.48 1.29 1.03
N LEU A 37 -11.44 0.55 1.58
CA LEU A 37 -11.74 -0.83 1.20
C LEU A 37 -12.95 -0.81 0.28
N THR A 38 -12.90 -1.60 -0.78
CA THR A 38 -14.08 -1.81 -1.62
C THR A 38 -15.24 -2.36 -0.81
N LYS A 39 -16.46 -1.91 -1.12
CA LYS A 39 -17.69 -2.43 -0.50
C LYS A 39 -17.92 -3.89 -0.88
N ILE A 40 -17.48 -4.28 -2.07
CA ILE A 40 -17.57 -5.65 -2.57
C ILE A 40 -16.32 -6.43 -2.18
N GLN A 41 -16.54 -7.69 -1.79
CA GLN A 41 -15.48 -8.67 -1.55
C GLN A 41 -15.31 -9.57 -2.78
N THR A 42 -14.08 -10.01 -3.02
CA THR A 42 -13.75 -10.88 -4.16
C THR A 42 -12.80 -11.98 -3.75
N ALA A 43 -13.03 -13.18 -4.28
CA ALA A 43 -12.09 -14.29 -4.20
C ALA A 43 -10.95 -14.16 -5.22
N ASN A 44 -11.08 -13.27 -6.22
CA ASN A 44 -10.13 -13.06 -7.30
C ASN A 44 -9.19 -11.88 -6.99
N GLY A 45 -8.00 -12.20 -6.49
CA GLY A 45 -6.91 -11.28 -6.21
C GLY A 45 -6.07 -10.85 -7.43
N SER A 46 -6.50 -11.12 -8.67
CA SER A 46 -5.75 -10.64 -9.85
C SER A 46 -5.76 -9.12 -9.93
N LEU A 47 -4.67 -8.54 -10.47
CA LEU A 47 -4.56 -7.09 -10.66
C LEU A 47 -5.73 -6.53 -11.50
N ALA A 48 -6.12 -7.23 -12.56
CA ALA A 48 -7.23 -6.81 -13.41
C ALA A 48 -8.55 -6.71 -12.63
N ASN A 49 -8.84 -7.70 -11.78
CA ASN A 49 -10.04 -7.68 -10.95
C ASN A 49 -9.97 -6.56 -9.89
N GLN A 50 -8.84 -6.42 -9.20
CA GLN A 50 -8.63 -5.37 -8.21
C GLN A 50 -8.80 -3.96 -8.84
N ARG A 51 -8.21 -3.73 -10.02
CA ARG A 51 -8.40 -2.47 -10.78
C ARG A 51 -9.86 -2.23 -11.11
N GLY A 52 -10.59 -3.25 -11.57
CA GLY A 52 -12.00 -3.13 -11.88
C GLY A 52 -12.82 -2.66 -10.68
N LEU A 53 -12.60 -3.27 -9.51
CA LEU A 53 -13.33 -2.94 -8.29
C LEU A 53 -12.99 -1.55 -7.75
N CYS A 54 -11.70 -1.19 -7.65
CA CYS A 54 -11.31 0.14 -7.19
C CYS A 54 -11.84 1.24 -8.12
N ARG A 55 -11.77 1.05 -9.44
CA ARG A 55 -12.24 2.03 -10.42
C ARG A 55 -13.75 2.25 -10.35
N ALA A 56 -14.51 1.19 -10.13
CA ALA A 56 -15.96 1.27 -9.94
C ALA A 56 -16.35 2.12 -8.71
N GLU A 57 -15.47 2.23 -7.73
CA GLU A 57 -15.65 3.03 -6.52
C GLU A 57 -14.87 4.35 -6.52
N GLY A 58 -14.36 4.79 -7.69
CA GLY A 58 -13.69 6.08 -7.83
C GLY A 58 -12.26 6.11 -7.29
N GLY A 59 -11.53 5.00 -7.39
CA GLY A 59 -10.12 4.94 -7.02
C GLY A 59 -9.30 3.95 -7.85
N GLU A 60 -8.10 3.67 -7.38
CA GLU A 60 -7.16 2.72 -7.96
C GLU A 60 -6.59 1.78 -6.89
N PRO A 61 -6.09 0.59 -7.27
CA PRO A 61 -5.49 -0.33 -6.30
C PRO A 61 -4.32 0.32 -5.55
N LEU A 62 -4.32 0.18 -4.23
CA LEU A 62 -3.41 0.90 -3.37
C LEU A 62 -1.95 0.48 -3.61
N VAL A 63 -1.10 1.49 -3.86
CA VAL A 63 0.35 1.39 -3.73
C VAL A 63 0.77 2.15 -2.48
N ILE A 64 1.44 1.46 -1.57
CA ILE A 64 1.93 2.09 -0.33
C ILE A 64 3.15 2.95 -0.66
N LYS A 65 2.95 4.26 -0.77
CA LYS A 65 4.02 5.23 -1.05
C LYS A 65 4.63 5.82 0.23
N THR A 66 3.89 5.92 1.33
CA THR A 66 4.38 6.54 2.58
C THR A 66 4.02 5.72 3.82
N LYS A 67 4.73 5.92 4.93
CA LYS A 67 4.41 5.31 6.23
C LYS A 67 3.02 5.68 6.74
N GLN A 68 2.58 6.91 6.49
CA GLN A 68 1.23 7.34 6.86
C GLN A 68 0.14 6.57 6.09
N VAL A 69 0.30 6.40 4.78
CA VAL A 69 -0.61 5.57 3.95
C VAL A 69 -0.61 4.12 4.44
N ARG A 70 0.56 3.59 4.80
CA ARG A 70 0.70 2.25 5.39
C ARG A 70 -0.10 2.13 6.69
N ASP A 71 0.11 3.05 7.63
CA ASP A 71 -0.54 3.05 8.94
C ASP A 71 -2.07 3.14 8.79
N GLN A 72 -2.55 3.98 7.89
CA GLN A 72 -3.97 4.07 7.54
C GLN A 72 -4.51 2.77 6.95
N ALA A 73 -3.81 2.17 5.99
CA ALA A 73 -4.22 0.90 5.39
C ALA A 73 -4.27 -0.23 6.42
N VAL A 74 -3.26 -0.34 7.29
CA VAL A 74 -3.22 -1.33 8.37
C VAL A 74 -4.40 -1.13 9.32
N GLN A 75 -4.64 0.10 9.77
CA GLN A 75 -5.74 0.40 10.67
C GLN A 75 -7.09 0.09 10.01
N LEU A 76 -7.24 0.43 8.74
CA LEU A 76 -8.45 0.16 7.98
C LEU A 76 -8.71 -1.35 7.84
N VAL A 77 -7.68 -2.18 7.62
CA VAL A 77 -7.81 -3.64 7.60
C VAL A 77 -8.16 -4.19 8.99
N LYS A 78 -7.55 -3.68 10.07
CA LYS A 78 -7.90 -4.06 11.45
C LYS A 78 -9.36 -3.79 11.77
N ASP A 79 -9.90 -2.68 11.27
CA ASP A 79 -11.26 -2.27 11.60
C ASP A 79 -12.27 -2.96 10.68
N ASN A 80 -11.99 -3.03 9.37
CA ASN A 80 -13.00 -3.33 8.35
C ASN A 80 -12.62 -4.46 7.37
N GLY A 81 -11.46 -5.11 7.54
CA GLY A 81 -11.07 -6.26 6.72
C GLY A 81 -11.92 -7.51 6.98
N THR A 82 -11.81 -8.52 6.10
CA THR A 82 -12.51 -9.79 6.26
C THR A 82 -11.74 -10.73 7.17
N LEU A 83 -12.41 -11.26 8.19
CA LEU A 83 -11.85 -12.27 9.09
C LEU A 83 -11.62 -13.60 8.34
N ASN A 84 -10.45 -14.22 8.52
CA ASN A 84 -10.19 -15.59 8.08
C ASN A 84 -10.26 -16.58 9.27
N LEU A 85 -10.12 -17.88 8.99
CA LEU A 85 -10.07 -18.97 9.97
C LEU A 85 -8.99 -18.78 11.04
N SER A 86 -7.90 -18.07 10.72
CA SER A 86 -6.83 -17.72 11.67
C SER A 86 -7.18 -16.55 12.60
N LYS A 87 -8.43 -16.07 12.60
CA LYS A 87 -8.92 -14.90 13.37
C LYS A 87 -8.21 -13.58 13.07
N GLU A 88 -7.50 -13.52 11.96
CA GLU A 88 -6.89 -12.30 11.43
C GLU A 88 -7.80 -11.68 10.37
N LYS A 89 -7.72 -10.35 10.20
CA LYS A 89 -8.44 -9.62 9.14
C LYS A 89 -7.55 -9.35 7.96
N PHE A 90 -8.13 -9.47 6.77
CA PHE A 90 -7.41 -9.42 5.50
C PHE A 90 -8.13 -8.52 4.49
N ALA A 91 -7.32 -7.89 3.65
CA ALA A 91 -7.76 -7.27 2.42
C ALA A 91 -6.73 -7.55 1.32
N TRP A 92 -7.18 -7.60 0.06
CA TRP A 92 -6.27 -7.62 -1.08
C TRP A 92 -5.43 -6.35 -1.08
N LEU A 93 -4.12 -6.52 -1.19
CA LEU A 93 -3.17 -5.47 -1.41
C LEU A 93 -2.57 -5.71 -2.78
N SER A 94 -2.74 -4.76 -3.68
CA SER A 94 -2.37 -4.96 -5.07
C SER A 94 -0.87 -4.98 -5.33
N ALA A 95 0.00 -4.66 -4.37
CA ALA A 95 1.44 -4.64 -4.58
C ALA A 95 2.20 -5.33 -3.44
N SER A 96 3.35 -5.92 -3.73
CA SER A 96 4.27 -6.47 -2.72
C SER A 96 5.72 -6.16 -2.99
N CYS A 97 6.55 -6.23 -1.95
CA CYS A 97 7.99 -6.09 -2.04
C CYS A 97 8.59 -7.17 -2.95
N ASN A 98 9.54 -6.80 -3.81
CA ASN A 98 10.30 -7.75 -4.61
C ASN A 98 11.51 -8.27 -3.81
N ASP A 99 11.48 -9.54 -3.42
CA ASP A 99 12.53 -10.17 -2.59
C ASP A 99 13.87 -10.37 -3.31
N SER A 100 13.90 -10.25 -4.64
CA SER A 100 15.09 -10.48 -5.47
C SER A 100 15.89 -9.22 -5.78
N LYS A 101 15.39 -8.03 -5.39
CA LYS A 101 16.07 -6.75 -5.67
C LYS A 101 16.41 -6.02 -4.35
N PRO A 102 17.69 -5.70 -4.09
CA PRO A 102 18.11 -5.05 -2.84
C PRO A 102 17.65 -3.60 -2.71
N TYR A 103 17.08 -2.99 -3.77
CA TYR A 103 16.56 -1.62 -3.75
C TYR A 103 15.19 -1.51 -4.48
N GLN A 104 14.17 -1.19 -3.68
CA GLN A 104 13.04 -0.26 -3.92
C GLN A 104 12.01 -0.45 -5.06
N ASN A 105 11.66 -1.66 -5.49
CA ASN A 105 10.46 -1.81 -6.33
C ASN A 105 9.43 -2.73 -5.68
N PHE A 106 8.25 -2.17 -5.40
CA PHE A 106 7.07 -3.01 -5.30
C PHE A 106 6.77 -3.59 -6.68
N VAL A 107 6.19 -4.78 -6.72
CA VAL A 107 5.72 -5.42 -7.95
C VAL A 107 4.22 -5.66 -7.83
N TRP A 108 3.53 -5.50 -8.94
CA TRP A 108 2.17 -6.00 -9.08
C TRP A 108 2.16 -7.55 -9.11
N PRO A 109 1.03 -8.21 -8.79
CA PRO A 109 0.87 -9.65 -8.91
C PRO A 109 1.20 -10.23 -10.29
N ASP A 110 1.15 -9.44 -11.35
CA ASP A 110 1.54 -9.87 -12.70
C ASP A 110 3.06 -9.78 -12.95
N GLY A 111 3.85 -9.38 -11.95
CA GLY A 111 5.30 -9.23 -12.03
C GLY A 111 5.76 -7.88 -12.59
N THR A 112 4.83 -6.98 -12.93
CA THR A 112 5.17 -5.65 -13.44
C THR A 112 5.75 -4.79 -12.32
N ASP A 113 6.91 -4.17 -12.56
CA ASP A 113 7.56 -3.26 -11.62
C ASP A 113 6.70 -2.00 -11.38
N ILE A 114 6.66 -1.55 -10.11
CA ILE A 114 6.06 -0.28 -9.70
C ILE A 114 7.19 0.71 -9.44
N HIS A 115 7.20 1.81 -10.18
CA HIS A 115 8.19 2.89 -10.01
C HIS A 115 7.74 3.93 -8.99
N ASN A 116 8.70 4.65 -8.40
CA ASN A 116 8.49 5.79 -7.50
C ASN A 116 7.78 5.46 -6.17
N CYS A 117 8.07 4.29 -5.60
CA CYS A 117 7.63 3.96 -4.24
C CYS A 117 8.54 4.65 -3.21
N ALA A 118 7.94 5.36 -2.25
CA ALA A 118 8.69 5.98 -1.15
C ALA A 118 8.71 5.13 0.14
N SER A 119 8.02 3.99 0.19
CA SER A 119 8.10 3.05 1.31
C SER A 119 9.13 1.94 1.05
N HIS A 120 9.87 1.55 2.09
CA HIS A 120 10.88 0.50 2.03
C HIS A 120 10.25 -0.88 2.30
N ALA A 121 10.87 -1.96 1.80
CA ALA A 121 10.36 -3.31 2.03
C ALA A 121 10.30 -3.68 3.53
N THR A 122 11.18 -3.11 4.34
CA THR A 122 11.17 -3.26 5.81
C THR A 122 10.08 -2.45 6.50
N ASP A 123 9.48 -1.46 5.82
CA ASP A 123 8.34 -0.74 6.36
C ASP A 123 7.07 -1.62 6.35
N VAL A 124 7.12 -2.77 5.68
CA VAL A 124 6.05 -3.77 5.67
C VAL A 124 6.61 -5.18 5.91
N GLN A 125 6.64 -5.64 7.16
CA GLN A 125 7.09 -7.00 7.57
C GLN A 125 6.31 -7.47 8.83
N ASP A 126 6.04 -8.77 9.07
CA ASP A 126 6.63 -10.02 8.55
C ASP A 126 5.96 -10.60 7.28
N TYR A 127 6.75 -11.28 6.44
CA TYR A 127 6.34 -11.88 5.16
C TYR A 127 5.95 -13.35 5.35
N TYR A 128 4.73 -13.74 4.95
CA TYR A 128 4.35 -15.16 4.89
C TYR A 128 4.24 -15.67 3.45
N PHE A 129 5.08 -16.66 3.14
CA PHE A 129 4.97 -17.45 1.91
C PHE A 129 3.80 -18.43 2.03
N SER A 130 2.64 -18.05 1.50
CA SER A 130 1.68 -19.05 1.00
C SER A 130 1.61 -18.91 -0.51
N ASP A 131 2.00 -19.94 -1.24
CA ASP A 131 2.34 -19.85 -2.66
C ASP A 131 1.27 -19.18 -3.51
N GLY A 132 1.69 -18.13 -4.21
CA GLY A 132 0.95 -17.52 -5.30
C GLY A 132 1.36 -16.07 -5.59
N PRO A 133 0.88 -15.51 -6.71
CA PRO A 133 1.30 -14.19 -7.17
C PRO A 133 0.48 -13.04 -6.57
N ALA A 134 -0.68 -13.29 -5.97
CA ALA A 134 -1.52 -12.25 -5.37
C ALA A 134 -1.09 -11.96 -3.93
N THR A 135 -1.35 -10.75 -3.43
CA THR A 135 -0.89 -10.31 -2.10
C THR A 135 -2.01 -9.70 -1.28
N MET A 136 -1.93 -9.85 0.03
CA MET A 136 -2.91 -9.35 0.98
C MET A 136 -2.20 -8.63 2.12
N LEU A 137 -2.80 -7.53 2.59
CA LEU A 137 -2.41 -6.91 3.85
C LEU A 137 -3.24 -7.53 4.97
N VAL A 138 -2.56 -7.96 6.02
CA VAL A 138 -3.17 -8.48 7.25
C VAL A 138 -3.23 -7.35 8.29
N GLY A 139 -4.25 -7.34 9.12
CA GLY A 139 -4.45 -6.33 10.17
C GLY A 139 -3.24 -6.21 11.11
N ASN A 140 -2.44 -7.25 11.32
CA ASN A 140 -1.22 -7.21 12.12
C ASN A 140 0.02 -6.68 11.37
N ASN A 141 -0.16 -5.94 10.26
CA ASN A 141 0.90 -5.33 9.43
C ASN A 141 1.79 -6.33 8.67
N VAL A 142 1.25 -7.51 8.41
CA VAL A 142 1.90 -8.57 7.66
C VAL A 142 1.45 -8.51 6.20
N ILE A 143 2.38 -8.73 5.25
CA ILE A 143 2.01 -9.04 3.86
C ILE A 143 2.06 -10.55 3.69
N GLN A 144 0.94 -11.10 3.24
CA GLN A 144 0.83 -12.51 2.88
C GLN A 144 0.64 -12.65 1.37
N ARG A 145 1.44 -13.53 0.75
CA ARG A 145 1.21 -13.96 -0.64
C ARG A 145 0.15 -15.04 -0.70
N SER A 146 -0.55 -15.16 -1.81
CA SER A 146 -1.49 -16.26 -2.04
C SER A 146 -1.82 -16.47 -3.50
N ALA A 147 -2.48 -17.59 -3.78
CA ALA A 147 -3.10 -17.86 -5.05
C ALA A 147 -4.07 -16.73 -5.44
N VAL A 148 -4.16 -16.48 -6.75
CA VAL A 148 -5.07 -15.49 -7.34
C VAL A 148 -6.52 -15.75 -6.94
N GLN A 149 -6.89 -17.02 -6.75
CA GLN A 149 -8.25 -17.41 -6.41
C GLN A 149 -8.31 -18.09 -5.04
N ARG A 150 -9.25 -17.64 -4.21
CA ARG A 150 -9.53 -18.16 -2.87
C ARG A 150 -10.94 -18.75 -2.79
N THR A 151 -11.24 -19.49 -1.73
CA THR A 151 -12.61 -19.90 -1.40
C THR A 151 -13.41 -18.79 -0.69
N ILE A 152 -12.71 -17.87 -0.01
CA ILE A 152 -13.28 -16.74 0.72
C ILE A 152 -12.95 -15.45 -0.03
N GLY A 153 -13.93 -14.54 -0.08
CA GLY A 153 -13.74 -13.21 -0.66
C GLY A 153 -13.16 -12.21 0.33
N TYR A 154 -12.28 -11.34 -0.16
CA TYR A 154 -11.69 -10.23 0.61
C TYR A 154 -11.97 -8.90 -0.11
N PRO A 155 -12.16 -7.80 0.64
CA PRO A 155 -12.20 -6.47 0.03
C PRO A 155 -10.83 -6.11 -0.54
N VAL A 156 -10.80 -5.12 -1.44
CA VAL A 156 -9.57 -4.61 -2.05
C VAL A 156 -9.20 -3.27 -1.41
N LEU A 157 -7.92 -3.10 -1.06
CA LEU A 157 -7.38 -1.81 -0.66
C LEU A 157 -7.18 -0.91 -1.88
N CYS A 158 -7.77 0.27 -1.82
CA CYS A 158 -7.73 1.27 -2.89
C CYS A 158 -7.33 2.63 -2.35
N SER A 159 -6.80 3.49 -3.22
CA SER A 159 -6.67 4.93 -2.98
C SER A 159 -7.65 5.69 -3.88
N LYS A 160 -8.31 6.72 -3.36
CA LYS A 160 -9.11 7.63 -4.19
C LYS A 160 -8.23 8.39 -5.19
N TYR A 161 -8.85 8.79 -6.30
CA TYR A 161 -8.30 9.76 -7.24
C TYR A 161 -8.13 11.15 -6.62
#